data_AF-A0A7T6XS36-F1
#
_entry.id   AF-A0A7T6XS36-F1
#
_cell.length_a   1.000
_cell.length_b   1.000
_cell.length_c   1.000
_cell.angle_alpha   90.00
_cell.angle_beta   90.00
_cell.angle_gamma   90.00
#
_symmetry.space_group_name_H-M   'P 1'
#
loop_
_entity.id
_entity.type
_entity.pdbx_description
1 polymer ?
#
loop_
_entity_poly.entity_id
_entity_poly.type
_entity_poly.pdbx_seq_one_letter_code
_entity_poly.pdbx_strand_id
1 'polypeptide(L)'
;MSSSPRRWLFIFFPILTFCFIYYINRLPESNTKALNNPEQVLQDGGEKIVVGEEKQTSPPSPPPSKEEILEDKCGHLLHKLDDVMVVIKTGATESLEKVPIHLRTTLECVPHFAIFSDYEETINGVHTYDVLRNISESTMKKEPEFEIYRRLQEVGREGLTKEEWGDDTNGPLGKVNNPGWKLDKWKFLPMIDEALEVMPNAKWYVFLEADTYMVWPNLINWLAHLNPDRNYYLGSPMQIGETLFGYGGAGIVLSSWTMNLLHEHRIGAKEDLEAMTAQEWAGDCALARALHDLNVDLIWAWPMMTTSRPWEIDHFSEGYGRQPWCYPVISYHHMAPRDIEEMWEFDRAFFASGKNALMLHADVYQKLVYDGTFSARDDWDNLSGVQIDFPAGTIPTLDVCAEVCAHNDDCLQYSFNRIEGVCKHASTTFAGVATNGTQSGWITTRVNKLLKAFQSSCHEVQYIFD
;
A
#
# COMPACT_ATOMS: atom_id res chain seq x y z
N MET A 1 59.40 -6.35 -12.87
CA MET A 1 59.99 -4.99 -12.82
C MET A 1 59.18 -4.18 -11.83
N SER A 2 59.82 -3.76 -10.74
CA SER A 2 59.23 -3.00 -9.64
C SER A 2 59.19 -1.51 -9.97
N SER A 3 58.09 -0.83 -9.69
CA SER A 3 58.09 0.62 -9.47
C SER A 3 56.97 1.05 -8.53
N SER A 4 57.36 1.85 -7.53
CA SER A 4 56.67 2.27 -6.31
C SER A 4 55.69 3.45 -6.52
N PRO A 5 54.66 3.60 -5.65
CA PRO A 5 53.97 4.88 -5.46
C PRO A 5 54.22 5.43 -4.04
N ARG A 6 55.01 6.50 -3.94
CA ARG A 6 55.03 7.43 -2.80
C ARG A 6 55.18 8.84 -3.35
N ARG A 7 54.10 9.63 -3.33
CA ARG A 7 54.08 11.11 -3.36
C ARG A 7 52.65 11.63 -3.54
N TRP A 8 51.84 11.67 -2.48
CA TRP A 8 50.63 12.53 -2.37
C TRP A 8 50.32 12.85 -0.90
N LEU A 9 51.36 13.20 -0.13
CA LEU A 9 51.24 13.81 1.18
C LEU A 9 51.90 15.17 1.08
N PHE A 10 51.12 16.20 0.72
CA PHE A 10 51.31 17.63 1.01
C PHE A 10 50.21 18.35 0.19
N ILE A 11 49.55 19.34 0.80
CA ILE A 11 48.30 20.01 0.36
C ILE A 11 47.03 19.31 0.87
N PHE A 12 46.77 19.34 2.18
CA PHE A 12 45.40 19.42 2.75
C PHE A 12 45.42 19.78 4.27
N PHE A 13 46.52 20.35 4.77
CA PHE A 13 46.68 20.67 6.20
C PHE A 13 46.50 22.15 6.63
N PRO A 14 46.27 23.18 5.76
CA PRO A 14 46.04 24.54 6.27
C PRO A 14 44.56 24.98 6.31
N ILE A 15 43.60 24.19 5.81
CA ILE A 15 42.19 24.62 5.70
C ILE A 15 41.37 24.23 6.96
N LEU A 16 41.74 23.15 7.65
CA LEU A 16 41.02 22.67 8.85
C LEU A 16 41.29 23.52 10.11
N THR A 17 42.37 24.29 10.16
CA THR A 17 42.72 25.13 11.33
C THR A 17 42.00 26.48 11.34
N PHE A 18 41.53 26.97 10.17
CA PHE A 18 40.86 28.26 10.07
C PHE A 18 39.36 28.19 10.43
N CYS A 19 38.71 27.05 10.17
CA CYS A 19 37.29 26.85 10.52
C CYS A 19 37.04 26.68 12.03
N PHE A 20 38.02 26.19 12.79
CA PHE A 20 37.87 25.98 14.24
C PHE A 20 37.96 27.30 15.04
N ILE A 21 38.72 28.29 14.54
CA ILE A 21 38.87 29.62 15.18
C ILE A 21 37.64 30.50 14.94
N TYR A 22 36.91 30.30 13.84
CA TYR A 22 35.68 31.04 13.55
C TYR A 22 34.51 30.59 14.44
N TYR A 23 34.47 29.31 14.85
CA TYR A 23 33.35 28.76 15.63
C TYR A 23 33.42 29.11 17.13
N ILE A 24 34.61 29.33 17.69
CA ILE A 24 34.78 29.66 19.12
C ILE A 24 34.42 31.13 19.44
N ASN A 25 34.38 32.02 18.43
CA ASN A 25 34.14 33.46 18.63
C ASN A 25 32.66 33.90 18.53
N ARG A 26 31.69 32.98 18.53
CA ARG A 26 30.24 33.31 18.44
C ARG A 26 29.36 32.60 19.49
N LEU A 27 29.76 32.66 20.76
CA LEU A 27 28.85 32.37 21.87
C LEU A 27 28.52 33.69 22.61
N PRO A 28 27.24 34.11 22.70
CA PRO A 28 26.86 35.23 23.55
C PRO A 28 26.82 34.82 25.02
N GLU A 29 27.36 35.69 25.87
CA GLU A 29 27.50 35.54 27.31
C GLU A 29 26.16 35.46 28.06
N SER A 30 26.06 34.47 28.95
CA SER A 30 25.05 34.34 30.00
C SER A 30 25.37 35.33 31.12
N ASN A 31 24.53 36.37 31.27
CA ASN A 31 24.62 37.30 32.39
C ASN A 31 23.88 36.75 33.62
N THR A 32 24.63 36.46 34.67
CA THR A 32 24.16 36.11 36.00
C THR A 32 23.94 37.38 36.82
N LYS A 33 22.76 37.57 37.42
CA LYS A 33 22.56 38.50 38.55
C LYS A 33 21.72 37.83 39.64
N ALA A 34 22.42 37.38 40.68
CA ALA A 34 21.95 37.34 42.06
C ALA A 34 22.06 38.77 42.64
N LEU A 35 21.42 39.24 43.72
CA LEU A 35 20.56 38.72 44.79
C LEU A 35 19.94 39.99 45.45
N ASN A 36 18.82 39.90 46.17
CA ASN A 36 18.61 40.46 47.52
C ASN A 36 17.13 40.63 47.89
N ASN A 37 16.73 39.90 48.94
CA ASN A 37 15.60 40.24 49.81
C ASN A 37 15.96 41.48 50.66
N PRO A 38 14.96 42.21 51.17
CA PRO A 38 14.78 42.17 52.62
C PRO A 38 13.31 42.19 53.10
N GLU A 39 13.09 41.38 54.14
CA GLU A 39 12.43 41.64 55.43
C GLU A 39 11.09 42.41 55.58
N GLN A 40 10.29 41.85 56.48
CA GLN A 40 8.95 42.23 56.93
C GLN A 40 8.90 43.54 57.73
N VAL A 41 7.79 44.29 57.61
CA VAL A 41 7.24 45.13 58.69
C VAL A 41 5.70 45.02 58.69
N LEU A 42 5.16 44.90 59.91
CA LEU A 42 3.76 44.78 60.32
C LEU A 42 3.15 46.17 60.59
N GLN A 43 1.87 46.39 60.23
CA GLN A 43 0.81 47.27 60.83
C GLN A 43 -0.17 47.72 59.73
N ASP A 44 -1.43 47.28 59.69
CA ASP A 44 -2.62 47.60 60.53
C ASP A 44 -3.53 48.64 59.83
N GLY A 45 -4.83 48.32 59.79
CA GLY A 45 -5.93 49.26 59.52
C GLY A 45 -6.56 49.23 58.12
N GLY A 46 -7.77 48.66 58.01
CA GLY A 46 -8.72 49.07 56.96
C GLY A 46 -9.65 48.00 56.39
N GLU A 47 -10.54 47.47 57.22
CA GLU A 47 -11.66 46.62 56.82
C GLU A 47 -12.59 47.33 55.80
N LYS A 48 -12.82 46.71 54.63
CA LYS A 48 -14.08 46.83 53.86
C LYS A 48 -14.32 45.52 53.12
N ILE A 49 -15.22 44.72 53.68
CA ILE A 49 -15.81 43.55 53.06
C ILE A 49 -16.70 44.04 51.89
N VAL A 50 -16.31 43.72 50.66
CA VAL A 50 -17.22 43.73 49.50
C VAL A 50 -17.51 42.27 49.17
N VAL A 51 -18.72 41.84 49.52
CA VAL A 51 -19.29 40.56 49.09
C VAL A 51 -19.73 40.72 47.64
N GLY A 52 -19.21 39.87 46.75
CA GLY A 52 -19.80 39.62 45.43
C GLY A 52 -18.90 39.96 44.25
N GLU A 53 -17.99 39.04 43.89
CA GLU A 53 -17.65 38.83 42.49
C GLU A 53 -18.03 37.39 42.15
N GLU A 54 -19.13 37.25 41.40
CA GLU A 54 -19.45 36.04 40.68
C GLU A 54 -18.27 35.72 39.76
N LYS A 55 -17.65 34.57 39.99
CA LYS A 55 -16.69 33.98 39.07
C LYS A 55 -17.46 33.68 37.78
N GLN A 56 -17.35 34.56 36.78
CA GLN A 56 -17.81 34.28 35.43
C GLN A 56 -17.04 33.05 34.92
N THR A 57 -17.66 31.88 35.07
CA THR A 57 -17.29 30.70 34.32
C THR A 57 -17.60 31.01 32.87
N SER A 58 -16.54 31.20 32.08
CA SER A 58 -16.65 31.23 30.62
C SER A 58 -17.44 30.00 30.16
N PRO A 59 -18.35 30.12 29.18
CA PRO A 59 -19.07 28.98 28.64
C PRO A 59 -18.06 27.92 28.15
N PRO A 60 -18.39 26.62 28.25
CA PRO A 60 -17.55 25.59 27.63
C PRO A 60 -17.43 25.90 26.14
N SER A 61 -16.21 25.83 25.62
CA SER A 61 -15.94 25.99 24.19
C SER A 61 -16.82 25.00 23.40
N PRO A 62 -17.39 25.42 22.26
CA PRO A 62 -18.17 24.52 21.43
C PRO A 62 -17.31 23.30 21.04
N PRO A 63 -17.94 22.12 20.85
CA PRO A 63 -17.23 20.95 20.35
C PRO A 63 -16.57 21.30 19.01
N PRO A 64 -15.35 20.81 18.74
CA PRO A 64 -14.64 21.11 17.51
C PRO A 64 -15.43 20.66 16.30
N SER A 65 -15.29 21.39 15.18
CA SER A 65 -15.94 21.03 13.92
C SER A 65 -15.38 19.72 13.36
N LYS A 66 -16.07 19.12 12.38
CA LYS A 66 -15.53 17.92 11.70
C LYS A 66 -14.21 18.23 11.00
N GLU A 67 -14.07 19.41 10.41
CA GLU A 67 -12.84 19.86 9.77
C GLU A 67 -11.70 20.02 10.80
N GLU A 68 -11.96 20.63 11.96
CA GLU A 68 -10.93 20.78 13.01
C GLU A 68 -10.45 19.43 13.56
N ILE A 69 -11.38 18.47 13.74
CA ILE A 69 -11.03 17.10 14.16
C ILE A 69 -10.19 16.40 13.09
N LEU A 70 -10.51 16.60 11.81
CA LEU A 70 -9.79 15.97 10.70
C LEU A 70 -8.39 16.59 10.52
N GLU A 71 -8.26 17.91 10.64
CA GLU A 71 -6.96 18.60 10.63
C GLU A 71 -6.05 18.14 11.77
N ASP A 72 -6.59 17.97 12.99
CA ASP A 72 -5.81 17.44 14.12
C ASP A 72 -5.34 16.00 13.88
N LYS A 73 -6.20 15.15 13.30
CA LYS A 73 -5.91 13.74 13.03
C LYS A 73 -4.97 13.50 11.85
N CYS A 74 -5.16 14.25 10.76
CA CYS A 74 -4.52 14.00 9.47
C CYS A 74 -3.40 15.01 9.17
N GLY A 75 -3.42 16.18 9.82
CA GLY A 75 -2.40 17.22 9.72
C GLY A 75 -2.08 17.56 8.26
N HIS A 76 -0.77 17.61 7.96
CA HIS A 76 -0.28 17.95 6.62
C HIS A 76 -0.63 16.94 5.53
N LEU A 77 -1.05 15.71 5.86
CA LEU A 77 -1.40 14.72 4.85
C LEU A 77 -2.65 15.14 4.08
N LEU A 78 -3.63 15.75 4.77
CA LEU A 78 -4.90 16.17 4.19
C LEU A 78 -4.68 17.10 2.98
N HIS A 79 -3.94 18.20 3.18
CA HIS A 79 -3.67 19.17 2.11
C HIS A 79 -2.83 18.62 0.95
N LYS A 80 -2.01 17.59 1.20
CA LYS A 80 -1.24 16.97 0.12
C LYS A 80 -2.07 16.02 -0.75
N LEU A 81 -3.24 15.60 -0.26
CA LEU A 81 -4.20 14.77 -1.00
C LEU A 81 -5.27 15.60 -1.72
N ASP A 82 -5.31 16.93 -1.55
CA ASP A 82 -6.28 17.82 -2.22
C ASP A 82 -6.20 17.76 -3.76
N ASP A 83 -5.05 17.37 -4.31
CA ASP A 83 -4.83 17.22 -5.76
C ASP A 83 -5.00 15.76 -6.25
N VAL A 84 -5.48 14.85 -5.39
CA VAL A 84 -5.58 13.42 -5.68
C VAL A 84 -7.03 12.95 -5.64
N MET A 85 -7.50 12.36 -6.74
CA MET A 85 -8.77 11.66 -6.79
C MET A 85 -8.56 10.18 -6.52
N VAL A 86 -9.17 9.66 -5.46
CA VAL A 86 -9.10 8.23 -5.12
C VAL A 86 -10.37 7.51 -5.55
N VAL A 87 -10.21 6.41 -6.27
CA VAL A 87 -11.32 5.57 -6.74
C VAL A 87 -11.19 4.21 -6.07
N ILE A 88 -12.23 3.77 -5.35
CA ILE A 88 -12.36 2.37 -4.92
C ILE A 88 -13.31 1.67 -5.87
N LYS A 89 -12.78 0.70 -6.63
CA LYS A 89 -13.55 -0.25 -7.43
C LYS A 89 -14.04 -1.39 -6.53
N THR A 90 -15.32 -1.72 -6.63
CA THR A 90 -15.91 -2.88 -5.96
C THR A 90 -17.04 -3.48 -6.80
N GLY A 91 -17.75 -4.48 -6.26
CA GLY A 91 -18.94 -5.07 -6.87
C GLY A 91 -19.95 -5.50 -5.80
N ALA A 92 -21.21 -5.69 -6.21
CA ALA A 92 -22.30 -6.04 -5.30
C ALA A 92 -22.06 -7.33 -4.49
N THR A 93 -21.20 -8.22 -5.00
CA THR A 93 -20.82 -9.50 -4.39
C THR A 93 -19.80 -9.37 -3.25
N GLU A 94 -19.15 -8.22 -3.08
CA GLU A 94 -18.11 -8.01 -2.05
C GLU A 94 -18.20 -6.65 -1.33
N SER A 95 -18.97 -5.69 -1.87
CA SER A 95 -18.98 -4.30 -1.41
C SER A 95 -19.33 -4.17 0.07
N LEU A 96 -20.32 -4.92 0.59
CA LEU A 96 -20.69 -4.88 2.01
C LEU A 96 -19.61 -5.37 2.96
N GLU A 97 -18.77 -6.29 2.52
CA GLU A 97 -17.71 -6.84 3.36
C GLU A 97 -16.47 -5.94 3.32
N LYS A 98 -16.11 -5.50 2.11
CA LYS A 98 -14.81 -4.89 1.83
C LYS A 98 -14.80 -3.36 1.88
N VAL A 99 -15.90 -2.68 1.54
CA VAL A 99 -15.94 -1.20 1.59
C VAL A 99 -15.91 -0.62 3.01
N PRO A 100 -16.66 -1.16 3.99
CA PRO A 100 -16.76 -0.55 5.32
C PRO A 100 -15.43 -0.30 6.01
N ILE A 101 -14.44 -1.17 5.83
CA ILE A 101 -13.14 -1.01 6.48
C ILE A 101 -12.41 0.23 5.96
N HIS A 102 -12.40 0.47 4.65
CA HIS A 102 -11.72 1.62 4.06
C HIS A 102 -12.28 2.95 4.55
N LEU A 103 -13.60 3.05 4.74
CA LEU A 103 -14.26 4.28 5.22
C LEU A 103 -13.81 4.71 6.63
N ARG A 104 -13.29 3.77 7.42
CA ARG A 104 -12.78 4.00 8.79
C ARG A 104 -11.26 3.93 8.89
N THR A 105 -10.56 3.51 7.83
CA THR A 105 -9.10 3.35 7.81
C THR A 105 -8.49 4.08 6.61
N THR A 106 -8.34 3.40 5.47
CA THR A 106 -7.62 3.87 4.28
C THR A 106 -8.11 5.23 3.80
N LEU A 107 -9.42 5.51 3.85
CA LEU A 107 -9.99 6.76 3.38
C LEU A 107 -10.13 7.84 4.47
N GLU A 108 -9.74 7.57 5.73
CA GLU A 108 -9.98 8.50 6.85
C GLU A 108 -9.42 9.91 6.57
N CYS A 109 -8.24 9.99 5.93
CA CYS A 109 -7.57 11.25 5.59
C CYS A 109 -7.67 11.66 4.12
N VAL A 110 -8.50 10.98 3.31
CA VAL A 110 -8.63 11.25 1.88
C VAL A 110 -9.82 12.18 1.63
N PRO A 111 -9.60 13.44 1.19
CA PRO A 111 -10.67 14.42 1.04
C PRO A 111 -11.54 14.17 -0.20
N HIS A 112 -10.98 13.55 -1.24
CA HIS A 112 -11.64 13.34 -2.53
C HIS A 112 -11.58 11.87 -2.92
N PHE A 113 -12.72 11.19 -2.79
CA PHE A 113 -12.86 9.82 -3.24
C PHE A 113 -14.23 9.53 -3.84
N ALA A 114 -14.30 8.52 -4.69
CA ALA A 114 -15.53 7.91 -5.16
C ALA A 114 -15.44 6.39 -5.07
N ILE A 115 -16.59 5.74 -4.88
CA ILE A 115 -16.70 4.29 -4.87
C ILE A 115 -17.52 3.88 -6.08
N PHE A 116 -16.89 3.15 -6.99
CA PHE A 116 -17.50 2.69 -8.24
C PHE A 116 -17.79 1.20 -8.17
N SER A 117 -19.02 0.84 -8.53
CA SER A 117 -19.56 -0.52 -8.42
C SER A 117 -20.39 -0.89 -9.63
N ASP A 118 -20.72 -2.17 -9.75
CA ASP A 118 -21.76 -2.68 -10.67
C ASP A 118 -23.18 -2.54 -10.08
N TYR A 119 -23.31 -1.98 -8.87
CA TYR A 119 -24.59 -1.74 -8.22
C TYR A 119 -24.58 -0.44 -7.41
N GLU A 120 -25.59 0.40 -7.66
CA GLU A 120 -25.77 1.68 -6.97
C GLU A 120 -26.48 1.48 -5.63
N GLU A 121 -25.85 1.93 -4.55
CA GLU A 121 -26.37 1.77 -3.19
C GLU A 121 -25.73 2.75 -2.21
N THR A 122 -25.97 2.57 -0.91
CA THR A 122 -25.33 3.35 0.15
C THR A 122 -24.78 2.42 1.23
N ILE A 123 -23.47 2.48 1.46
CA ILE A 123 -22.75 1.68 2.44
C ILE A 123 -22.21 2.62 3.50
N ASN A 124 -22.63 2.43 4.75
CA ASN A 124 -22.23 3.28 5.89
C ASN A 124 -22.35 4.80 5.64
N GLY A 125 -23.40 5.21 4.90
CA GLY A 125 -23.66 6.61 4.58
C GLY A 125 -22.88 7.17 3.39
N VAL A 126 -22.07 6.35 2.72
CA VAL A 126 -21.36 6.70 1.49
C VAL A 126 -22.04 6.05 0.29
N HIS A 127 -22.31 6.83 -0.73
CA HIS A 127 -22.94 6.37 -1.96
C HIS A 127 -21.91 5.65 -2.85
N THR A 128 -22.29 4.50 -3.40
CA THR A 128 -21.55 3.81 -4.47
C THR A 128 -22.22 4.11 -5.79
N TYR A 129 -21.47 4.47 -6.81
CA TYR A 129 -22.02 4.82 -8.12
C TYR A 129 -21.95 3.62 -9.06
N ASP A 130 -23.03 3.41 -9.83
CA ASP A 130 -23.04 2.45 -10.91
C ASP A 130 -22.14 2.93 -12.06
N VAL A 131 -21.02 2.24 -12.27
CA VAL A 131 -20.03 2.54 -13.31
C VAL A 131 -20.39 1.90 -14.65
N LEU A 132 -21.28 0.91 -14.65
CA LEU A 132 -21.65 0.16 -15.85
C LEU A 132 -22.81 0.81 -16.61
N ARG A 133 -23.52 1.78 -16.01
CA ARG A 133 -24.66 2.50 -16.60
C ARG A 133 -24.42 3.04 -18.01
N ASN A 134 -23.17 3.36 -18.34
CA ASN A 134 -22.78 3.96 -19.61
C ASN A 134 -22.24 2.95 -20.65
N ILE A 135 -22.26 1.64 -20.40
CA ILE A 135 -21.98 0.62 -21.41
C ILE A 135 -23.11 0.60 -22.46
N SER A 136 -22.79 0.37 -23.74
CA SER A 136 -23.81 0.34 -24.79
C SER A 136 -24.88 -0.74 -24.55
N GLU A 137 -26.14 -0.42 -24.86
CA GLU A 137 -27.23 -1.39 -24.75
C GLU A 137 -26.99 -2.66 -25.59
N SER A 138 -26.33 -2.51 -26.75
CA SER A 138 -25.96 -3.64 -27.61
C SER A 138 -25.01 -4.58 -26.91
N THR A 139 -23.98 -4.06 -26.26
CA THR A 139 -23.01 -4.86 -25.49
C THR A 139 -23.69 -5.50 -24.29
N MET A 140 -24.45 -4.73 -23.50
CA MET A 140 -25.18 -5.27 -22.34
C MET A 140 -26.16 -6.40 -22.69
N LYS A 141 -26.75 -6.38 -23.90
CA LYS A 141 -27.67 -7.44 -24.36
C LYS A 141 -26.94 -8.65 -24.92
N LYS A 142 -25.79 -8.44 -25.56
CA LYS A 142 -25.02 -9.47 -26.25
C LYS A 142 -24.16 -10.29 -25.29
N GLU A 143 -23.50 -9.63 -24.35
CA GLU A 143 -22.48 -10.25 -23.52
C GLU A 143 -23.11 -10.90 -22.27
N PRO A 144 -22.86 -12.21 -22.03
CA PRO A 144 -23.48 -12.96 -20.94
C PRO A 144 -23.05 -12.47 -19.56
N GLU A 145 -21.89 -11.83 -19.42
CA GLU A 145 -21.38 -11.29 -18.16
C GLU A 145 -22.33 -10.27 -17.51
N PHE A 146 -23.15 -9.58 -18.31
CA PHE A 146 -24.14 -8.61 -17.81
C PHE A 146 -25.39 -9.25 -17.20
N GLU A 147 -25.50 -10.58 -17.11
CA GLU A 147 -26.68 -11.24 -16.52
C GLU A 147 -26.87 -10.88 -15.05
N ILE A 148 -25.79 -10.90 -14.26
CA ILE A 148 -25.82 -10.48 -12.85
C ILE A 148 -26.22 -9.01 -12.73
N TYR A 149 -25.65 -8.13 -13.56
CA TYR A 149 -26.00 -6.71 -13.60
C TYR A 149 -27.48 -6.48 -13.89
N ARG A 150 -28.03 -7.16 -14.91
CA ARG A 150 -29.47 -7.04 -15.25
C ARG A 150 -30.37 -7.48 -14.08
N ARG A 151 -30.03 -8.56 -13.37
CA ARG A 151 -30.77 -9.00 -12.19
C ARG A 151 -30.70 -7.98 -11.05
N LEU A 152 -29.51 -7.44 -10.79
CA LEU A 152 -29.30 -6.40 -9.77
C LEU A 152 -30.14 -5.15 -10.06
N GLN A 153 -30.24 -4.75 -11.33
CA GLN A 153 -31.06 -3.61 -11.73
C GLN A 153 -32.57 -3.90 -11.63
N GLU A 154 -33.00 -5.15 -11.84
CA GLU A 154 -34.42 -5.54 -11.80
C GLU A 154 -34.97 -5.69 -10.37
N VAL A 155 -34.24 -6.37 -9.50
CA VAL A 155 -34.72 -6.78 -8.17
C VAL A 155 -33.78 -6.38 -7.02
N GLY A 156 -32.73 -5.61 -7.30
CA GLY A 156 -31.71 -5.26 -6.31
C GLY A 156 -30.86 -6.46 -5.90
N ARG A 157 -30.30 -6.40 -4.68
CA ARG A 157 -29.45 -7.47 -4.11
C ARG A 157 -30.08 -8.86 -4.07
N GLU A 158 -31.41 -8.95 -4.04
CA GLU A 158 -32.11 -10.23 -4.08
C GLU A 158 -31.86 -10.99 -5.41
N GLY A 159 -31.35 -10.29 -6.42
CA GLY A 159 -30.93 -10.85 -7.70
C GLY A 159 -29.59 -11.60 -7.66
N LEU A 160 -28.85 -11.53 -6.54
CA LEU A 160 -27.61 -12.27 -6.36
C LEU A 160 -27.89 -13.74 -5.99
N THR A 161 -27.19 -14.68 -6.62
CA THR A 161 -27.31 -16.13 -6.38
C THR A 161 -26.13 -16.67 -5.59
N LYS A 162 -26.29 -17.87 -5.01
CA LYS A 162 -25.23 -18.52 -4.21
C LYS A 162 -23.95 -18.79 -5.00
N GLU A 163 -24.04 -18.99 -6.32
CA GLU A 163 -22.88 -19.23 -7.17
C GLU A 163 -21.99 -17.98 -7.33
N GLU A 164 -22.51 -16.80 -7.00
CA GLU A 164 -21.80 -15.52 -7.12
C GLU A 164 -21.08 -15.12 -5.83
N TRP A 165 -21.38 -15.82 -4.73
CA TRP A 165 -20.74 -15.64 -3.44
C TRP A 165 -19.58 -16.62 -3.31
N GLY A 166 -18.35 -16.10 -3.24
CA GLY A 166 -17.17 -16.91 -2.92
C GLY A 166 -15.94 -16.56 -3.73
N ASP A 167 -14.79 -16.87 -3.15
CA ASP A 167 -13.50 -16.77 -3.80
C ASP A 167 -13.26 -18.06 -4.61
N ASP A 168 -13.53 -18.03 -5.91
CA ASP A 168 -13.19 -19.15 -6.80
C ASP A 168 -11.67 -19.26 -6.92
N THR A 169 -11.15 -20.47 -7.10
CA THR A 169 -9.71 -20.70 -7.22
C THR A 169 -9.15 -19.93 -8.42
N ASN A 170 -8.16 -19.06 -8.17
CA ASN A 170 -7.44 -18.36 -9.22
C ASN A 170 -6.72 -19.37 -10.13
N GLY A 171 -7.19 -19.50 -11.37
CA GLY A 171 -6.53 -20.30 -12.41
C GLY A 171 -5.67 -19.44 -13.34
N PRO A 172 -4.98 -20.06 -14.31
CA PRO A 172 -4.21 -19.36 -15.36
C PRO A 172 -5.05 -18.41 -16.24
N LEU A 173 -6.38 -18.54 -16.19
CA LEU A 173 -7.36 -17.71 -16.91
C LEU A 173 -8.24 -16.90 -15.93
N GLY A 174 -7.75 -16.68 -14.71
CA GLY A 174 -8.51 -16.03 -13.63
C GLY A 174 -9.56 -16.93 -12.99
N LYS A 175 -10.61 -16.32 -12.44
CA LYS A 175 -11.71 -16.99 -11.75
C LYS A 175 -12.82 -17.36 -12.73
N VAL A 176 -12.54 -18.37 -13.56
CA VAL A 176 -13.39 -18.73 -14.72
C VAL A 176 -14.82 -19.12 -14.32
N ASN A 177 -15.09 -19.47 -13.06
CA ASN A 177 -16.44 -19.79 -12.60
C ASN A 177 -17.08 -18.69 -11.72
N ASN A 178 -16.40 -17.58 -11.46
CA ASN A 178 -16.97 -16.48 -10.67
C ASN A 178 -17.66 -15.44 -11.60
N PRO A 179 -19.00 -15.36 -11.62
CA PRO A 179 -19.71 -14.44 -12.52
C PRO A 179 -19.46 -12.96 -12.20
N GLY A 180 -19.33 -12.61 -10.93
CA GLY A 180 -19.02 -11.24 -10.50
C GLY A 180 -17.63 -10.79 -10.98
N TRP A 181 -16.64 -11.69 -10.92
CA TRP A 181 -15.30 -11.44 -11.45
C TRP A 181 -15.30 -11.26 -12.97
N LYS A 182 -16.12 -12.01 -13.71
CA LYS A 182 -16.26 -11.83 -15.16
C LYS A 182 -16.86 -10.48 -15.54
N LEU A 183 -17.84 -10.00 -14.77
CA LEU A 183 -18.41 -8.66 -14.99
C LEU A 183 -17.39 -7.56 -14.69
N ASP A 184 -16.50 -7.78 -13.73
CA ASP A 184 -15.55 -6.79 -13.23
C ASP A 184 -14.65 -6.19 -14.33
N LYS A 185 -14.31 -6.96 -15.38
CA LYS A 185 -13.52 -6.47 -16.51
C LYS A 185 -14.11 -5.23 -17.18
N TRP A 186 -15.44 -5.07 -17.13
CA TRP A 186 -16.17 -3.99 -17.76
C TRP A 186 -16.11 -2.66 -17.00
N LYS A 187 -15.57 -2.64 -15.76
CA LYS A 187 -15.56 -1.44 -14.92
C LYS A 187 -14.38 -0.51 -15.22
N PHE A 188 -13.21 -1.07 -15.54
CA PHE A 188 -11.94 -0.34 -15.62
C PHE A 188 -11.98 0.87 -16.56
N LEU A 189 -12.47 0.67 -17.79
CA LEU A 189 -12.56 1.76 -18.75
C LEU A 189 -13.61 2.79 -18.31
N PRO A 190 -14.90 2.46 -18.05
CA PRO A 190 -15.90 3.42 -17.56
C PRO A 190 -15.49 4.28 -16.37
N MET A 191 -14.76 3.72 -15.41
CA MET A 191 -14.28 4.47 -14.24
C MET A 191 -13.44 5.70 -14.60
N ILE A 192 -12.82 5.74 -15.78
CA ILE A 192 -12.03 6.89 -16.25
C ILE A 192 -12.91 8.12 -16.43
N ASP A 193 -14.06 7.97 -17.11
CA ASP A 193 -14.98 9.09 -17.35
C ASP A 193 -15.62 9.53 -16.03
N GLU A 194 -16.08 8.55 -15.25
CA GLU A 194 -16.74 8.77 -13.97
C GLU A 194 -15.83 9.49 -12.97
N ALA A 195 -14.54 9.14 -12.91
CA ALA A 195 -13.58 9.82 -12.05
C ALA A 195 -13.32 11.27 -12.49
N LEU A 196 -13.25 11.52 -13.80
CA LEU A 196 -13.12 12.87 -14.36
C LEU A 196 -14.36 13.72 -14.11
N GLU A 197 -15.55 13.14 -14.16
CA GLU A 197 -16.79 13.85 -13.82
C GLU A 197 -16.81 14.28 -12.34
N VAL A 198 -16.33 13.43 -11.43
CA VAL A 198 -16.28 13.73 -10.00
C VAL A 198 -15.23 14.81 -9.69
N MET A 199 -14.03 14.70 -10.25
CA MET A 199 -12.94 15.64 -9.98
C MET A 199 -12.08 15.88 -11.22
N PRO A 200 -12.48 16.79 -12.13
CA PRO A 200 -11.81 16.97 -13.43
C PRO A 200 -10.42 17.62 -13.34
N ASN A 201 -10.11 18.29 -12.23
CA ASN A 201 -8.87 19.04 -12.04
C ASN A 201 -7.87 18.34 -11.10
N ALA A 202 -8.09 17.08 -10.75
CA ALA A 202 -7.10 16.32 -9.96
C ALA A 202 -5.81 16.19 -10.76
N LYS A 203 -4.65 16.27 -10.09
CA LYS A 203 -3.34 16.01 -10.71
C LYS A 203 -3.08 14.52 -10.88
N TRP A 204 -3.62 13.71 -9.98
CA TRP A 204 -3.42 12.27 -9.93
C TRP A 204 -4.72 11.55 -9.64
N TYR A 205 -4.91 10.42 -10.32
CA TYR A 205 -6.05 9.53 -10.16
C TYR A 205 -5.52 8.17 -9.70
N VAL A 206 -5.98 7.73 -8.53
CA VAL A 206 -5.50 6.51 -7.86
C VAL A 206 -6.65 5.52 -7.79
N PHE A 207 -6.55 4.44 -8.56
CA PHE A 207 -7.55 3.39 -8.62
C PHE A 207 -7.13 2.23 -7.72
N LEU A 208 -8.00 1.85 -6.79
CA LEU A 208 -7.80 0.78 -5.81
C LEU A 208 -8.91 -0.26 -5.96
N GLU A 209 -8.61 -1.51 -5.63
CA GLU A 209 -9.63 -2.54 -5.37
C GLU A 209 -10.00 -2.53 -3.88
N ALA A 210 -11.15 -3.12 -3.53
CA ALA A 210 -11.67 -3.09 -2.16
C ALA A 210 -10.89 -3.97 -1.15
N ASP A 211 -9.84 -4.66 -1.58
CA ASP A 211 -8.89 -5.41 -0.75
C ASP A 211 -7.44 -4.93 -0.94
N THR A 212 -7.28 -3.64 -1.28
CA THR A 212 -6.00 -2.96 -1.45
C THR A 212 -5.77 -1.92 -0.34
N TYR A 213 -4.68 -2.04 0.41
CA TYR A 213 -4.25 -0.99 1.35
C TYR A 213 -3.26 -0.02 0.68
N MET A 214 -3.37 1.27 0.97
CA MET A 214 -2.51 2.33 0.42
C MET A 214 -1.83 3.12 1.55
N VAL A 215 -0.50 3.23 1.49
CA VAL A 215 0.33 4.02 2.40
C VAL A 215 0.45 5.45 1.86
N TRP A 216 -0.54 6.29 2.16
CA TRP A 216 -0.65 7.64 1.57
C TRP A 216 0.57 8.54 1.73
N PRO A 217 1.25 8.60 2.90
CA PRO A 217 2.45 9.43 3.04
C PRO A 217 3.54 9.05 2.03
N ASN A 218 3.69 7.76 1.73
CA ASN A 218 4.66 7.27 0.76
C ASN A 218 4.24 7.57 -0.67
N LEU A 219 2.97 7.34 -1.01
CA LEU A 219 2.46 7.67 -2.35
C LEU A 219 2.65 9.15 -2.66
N ILE A 220 2.23 10.03 -1.76
CA ILE A 220 2.35 11.48 -1.94
C ILE A 220 3.81 11.92 -2.03
N ASN A 221 4.69 11.33 -1.21
CA ASN A 221 6.12 11.60 -1.30
C ASN A 221 6.67 11.19 -2.68
N TRP A 222 6.24 10.05 -3.21
CA TRP A 222 6.63 9.60 -4.54
C TRP A 222 6.13 10.54 -5.65
N LEU A 223 4.83 10.84 -5.68
CA LEU A 223 4.19 11.69 -6.69
C LEU A 223 4.75 13.12 -6.71
N ALA A 224 5.28 13.63 -5.60
CA ALA A 224 5.93 14.94 -5.53
C ALA A 224 7.17 15.08 -6.43
N HIS A 225 7.72 13.97 -6.92
CA HIS A 225 8.86 13.95 -7.85
C HIS A 225 8.44 13.88 -9.32
N LEU A 226 7.15 13.67 -9.60
CA LEU A 226 6.63 13.45 -10.93
C LEU A 226 5.86 14.68 -11.43
N ASN A 227 5.80 14.85 -12.75
CA ASN A 227 5.04 15.93 -13.37
C ASN A 227 3.67 15.40 -13.86
N PRO A 228 2.53 15.81 -13.27
CA PRO A 228 1.21 15.32 -13.70
C PRO A 228 0.80 15.74 -15.12
N ASP A 229 1.51 16.71 -15.73
CA ASP A 229 1.28 17.12 -17.12
C ASP A 229 1.97 16.20 -18.16
N ARG A 230 2.44 15.02 -17.73
CA ARG A 230 3.09 14.00 -18.58
C ARG A 230 2.37 12.67 -18.49
N ASN A 231 2.57 11.83 -19.51
CA ASN A 231 2.06 10.47 -19.50
C ASN A 231 2.65 9.66 -18.33
N TYR A 232 1.79 9.27 -17.39
CA TYR A 232 2.14 8.34 -16.33
C TYR A 232 1.03 7.30 -16.20
N TYR A 233 1.41 6.04 -16.41
CA TYR A 233 0.66 4.85 -16.07
C TYR A 233 1.53 4.02 -15.12
N LEU A 234 1.27 4.14 -13.82
CA LEU A 234 2.08 3.51 -12.76
C LEU A 234 1.32 2.30 -12.20
N GLY A 235 1.97 1.14 -12.12
CA GLY A 235 1.39 -0.05 -11.52
C GLY A 235 2.37 -1.23 -11.43
N SER A 236 2.04 -2.24 -10.63
CA SER A 236 2.86 -3.46 -10.54
C SER A 236 2.73 -4.27 -11.83
N PRO A 237 3.83 -4.69 -12.47
CA PRO A 237 3.77 -5.32 -13.79
C PRO A 237 3.17 -6.73 -13.73
N MET A 238 2.25 -6.99 -14.65
CA MET A 238 1.71 -8.30 -15.03
C MET A 238 1.67 -8.43 -16.55
N GLN A 239 1.51 -9.66 -17.05
CA GLN A 239 1.52 -9.93 -18.48
C GLN A 239 0.47 -10.96 -18.90
N ILE A 240 -0.28 -10.66 -19.96
CA ILE A 240 -1.21 -11.55 -20.64
C ILE A 240 -0.86 -11.51 -22.13
N GLY A 241 -0.44 -12.65 -22.68
CA GLY A 241 0.05 -12.69 -24.06
C GLY A 241 1.23 -11.71 -24.25
N GLU A 242 1.06 -10.76 -25.16
CA GLU A 242 2.04 -9.70 -25.44
C GLU A 242 1.77 -8.40 -24.66
N THR A 243 0.63 -8.30 -23.98
CA THR A 243 0.23 -7.10 -23.24
C THR A 243 0.84 -7.12 -21.85
N LEU A 244 1.69 -6.13 -21.57
CA LEU A 244 2.14 -5.78 -20.23
C LEU A 244 1.15 -4.77 -19.63
N PHE A 245 0.72 -5.00 -18.39
CA PHE A 245 -0.26 -4.16 -17.72
C PHE A 245 0.04 -4.02 -16.23
N GLY A 246 -0.43 -2.91 -15.65
CA GLY A 246 -0.40 -2.67 -14.22
C GLY A 246 -1.51 -3.46 -13.54
N TYR A 247 -1.14 -4.32 -12.61
CA TYR A 247 -2.06 -5.16 -11.85
C TYR A 247 -3.03 -4.33 -11.02
N GLY A 248 -4.33 -4.43 -11.33
CA GLY A 248 -5.38 -3.64 -10.68
C GLY A 248 -5.39 -3.78 -9.15
N GLY A 249 -5.14 -4.99 -8.65
CA GLY A 249 -5.09 -5.27 -7.21
C GLY A 249 -4.00 -4.53 -6.45
N ALA A 250 -2.84 -4.28 -7.06
CA ALA A 250 -1.80 -3.47 -6.43
C ALA A 250 -2.14 -1.97 -6.44
N GLY A 251 -3.20 -1.58 -7.14
CA GLY A 251 -3.56 -0.22 -7.46
C GLY A 251 -2.93 0.25 -8.78
N ILE A 252 -3.56 1.24 -9.39
CA ILE A 252 -3.09 1.91 -10.61
C ILE A 252 -3.10 3.41 -10.37
N VAL A 253 -2.03 4.11 -10.75
CA VAL A 253 -1.98 5.57 -10.68
C VAL A 253 -1.81 6.16 -12.08
N LEU A 254 -2.74 7.04 -12.45
CA LEU A 254 -2.73 7.77 -13.70
C LEU A 254 -2.55 9.27 -13.44
N SER A 255 -1.73 9.92 -14.25
CA SER A 255 -1.66 11.39 -14.25
C SER A 255 -2.93 12.02 -14.83
N SER A 256 -3.16 13.30 -14.51
CA SER A 256 -4.22 14.10 -15.13
C SER A 256 -4.12 14.12 -16.66
N TRP A 257 -2.90 14.22 -17.20
CA TRP A 257 -2.68 14.22 -18.64
C TRP A 257 -3.11 12.88 -19.27
N THR A 258 -2.69 11.76 -18.70
CA THR A 258 -3.08 10.42 -19.17
C THR A 258 -4.58 10.19 -19.09
N MET A 259 -5.23 10.65 -18.01
CA MET A 259 -6.68 10.53 -17.84
C MET A 259 -7.47 11.26 -18.92
N ASN A 260 -7.12 12.51 -19.20
CA ASN A 260 -7.78 13.30 -20.24
C ASN A 260 -7.54 12.69 -21.64
N LEU A 261 -6.33 12.21 -21.92
CA LEU A 261 -6.03 11.54 -23.19
C LEU A 261 -6.86 10.27 -23.38
N LEU A 262 -6.98 9.46 -22.32
CA LEU A 262 -7.78 8.23 -22.35
C LEU A 262 -9.28 8.52 -22.46
N HIS A 263 -9.79 9.55 -21.79
CA HIS A 263 -11.18 10.00 -21.91
C HIS A 263 -11.55 10.37 -23.35
N GLU A 264 -10.74 11.21 -24.01
CA GLU A 264 -10.98 11.60 -25.41
C GLU A 264 -10.96 10.38 -26.35
N HIS A 265 -10.03 9.44 -26.11
CA HIS A 265 -10.00 8.19 -26.86
C HIS A 265 -11.27 7.36 -26.66
N ARG A 266 -11.75 7.25 -25.41
CA ARG A 266 -12.98 6.52 -25.09
C ARG A 266 -14.22 7.12 -25.75
N ILE A 267 -14.33 8.44 -25.83
CA ILE A 267 -15.42 9.11 -26.58
C ILE A 267 -15.38 8.72 -28.05
N GLY A 268 -14.20 8.71 -28.68
CA GLY A 268 -14.04 8.43 -30.10
C GLY A 268 -14.11 6.95 -30.51
N ALA A 269 -13.74 6.04 -29.60
CA ALA A 269 -13.55 4.61 -29.88
C ALA A 269 -14.40 3.68 -28.99
N LYS A 270 -15.51 4.18 -28.42
CA LYS A 270 -16.34 3.43 -27.46
C LYS A 270 -16.69 2.01 -27.90
N GLU A 271 -17.23 1.85 -29.11
CA GLU A 271 -17.65 0.53 -29.63
C GLU A 271 -16.47 -0.43 -29.80
N ASP A 272 -15.33 0.06 -30.30
CA ASP A 272 -14.11 -0.73 -30.48
C ASP A 272 -13.52 -1.16 -29.13
N LEU A 273 -13.53 -0.27 -28.14
CA LEU A 273 -13.05 -0.56 -26.78
C LEU A 273 -13.95 -1.54 -26.04
N GLU A 274 -15.28 -1.45 -26.20
CA GLU A 274 -16.21 -2.44 -25.67
C GLU A 274 -16.00 -3.81 -26.35
N ALA A 275 -15.83 -3.85 -27.67
CA ALA A 275 -15.54 -5.08 -28.40
C ALA A 275 -14.19 -5.70 -28.01
N MET A 276 -13.19 -4.87 -27.73
CA MET A 276 -11.89 -5.27 -27.21
C MET A 276 -12.02 -5.85 -25.80
N THR A 277 -12.72 -5.16 -24.90
CA THR A 277 -12.95 -5.59 -23.51
C THR A 277 -13.70 -6.92 -23.45
N ALA A 278 -14.63 -7.17 -24.38
CA ALA A 278 -15.33 -8.45 -24.48
C ALA A 278 -14.36 -9.64 -24.68
N GLN A 279 -13.26 -9.43 -25.41
CA GLN A 279 -12.25 -10.46 -25.71
C GLN A 279 -11.24 -10.67 -24.59
N GLU A 280 -11.15 -9.73 -23.64
CA GLU A 280 -10.29 -9.85 -22.48
C GLU A 280 -10.96 -10.65 -21.36
N TRP A 281 -10.13 -11.31 -20.56
CA TRP A 281 -10.59 -11.90 -19.30
C TRP A 281 -10.38 -10.91 -18.13
N ALA A 282 -9.34 -10.08 -18.18
CA ALA A 282 -8.98 -9.13 -17.11
C ALA A 282 -9.18 -7.66 -17.54
N GLY A 283 -9.81 -6.84 -16.70
CA GLY A 283 -10.14 -5.45 -17.03
C GLY A 283 -8.95 -4.48 -16.95
N ASP A 284 -7.98 -4.76 -16.09
CA ASP A 284 -6.70 -4.03 -16.04
C ASP A 284 -5.86 -4.25 -17.30
N CYS A 285 -5.91 -5.45 -17.90
CA CYS A 285 -5.39 -5.72 -19.24
C CYS A 285 -6.11 -4.89 -20.31
N ALA A 286 -7.45 -4.83 -20.27
CA ALA A 286 -8.23 -3.99 -21.20
C ALA A 286 -7.86 -2.50 -21.09
N LEU A 287 -7.67 -1.98 -19.86
CA LEU A 287 -7.17 -0.64 -19.62
C LEU A 287 -5.79 -0.41 -20.25
N ALA A 288 -4.86 -1.35 -20.07
CA ALA A 288 -3.52 -1.25 -20.65
C ALA A 288 -3.55 -1.28 -22.18
N ARG A 289 -4.42 -2.09 -22.80
CA ARG A 289 -4.60 -2.10 -24.26
C ARG A 289 -5.10 -0.75 -24.78
N ALA A 290 -6.06 -0.12 -24.11
CA ALA A 290 -6.53 1.21 -24.47
C ALA A 290 -5.45 2.29 -24.30
N LEU A 291 -4.59 2.17 -23.28
CA LEU A 291 -3.44 3.06 -23.08
C LEU A 291 -2.34 2.82 -24.14
N HIS A 292 -2.14 1.58 -24.56
CA HIS A 292 -1.19 1.22 -25.61
C HIS A 292 -1.59 1.82 -26.96
N ASP A 293 -2.89 1.89 -27.30
CA ASP A 293 -3.39 2.58 -28.50
C ASP A 293 -3.00 4.08 -28.51
N LEU A 294 -2.68 4.63 -27.34
CA LEU A 294 -2.26 6.01 -27.12
C LEU A 294 -0.74 6.17 -26.92
N ASN A 295 0.04 5.09 -27.09
CA ASN A 295 1.48 5.02 -26.80
C ASN A 295 1.83 5.43 -25.35
N VAL A 296 0.99 5.01 -24.40
CA VAL A 296 1.25 5.17 -22.96
C VAL A 296 1.62 3.81 -22.38
N ASP A 297 2.92 3.59 -22.20
CA ASP A 297 3.45 2.35 -21.64
C ASP A 297 3.36 2.33 -20.11
N LEU A 298 3.29 1.12 -19.55
CA LEU A 298 3.35 0.90 -18.10
C LEU A 298 4.75 1.22 -17.56
N ILE A 299 4.79 2.05 -16.52
CA ILE A 299 5.96 2.21 -15.64
C ILE A 299 5.82 1.20 -14.50
N TRP A 300 6.81 0.32 -14.41
CA TRP A 300 6.79 -0.81 -13.49
C TRP A 300 6.98 -0.29 -12.08
N ALA A 301 5.94 -0.28 -11.25
CA ALA A 301 5.99 0.31 -9.91
C ALA A 301 6.42 -0.69 -8.81
N TRP A 302 6.65 -1.96 -9.14
CA TRP A 302 7.20 -2.94 -8.19
C TRP A 302 8.65 -2.59 -7.83
N PRO A 303 9.08 -2.63 -6.56
CA PRO A 303 8.39 -3.22 -5.42
C PRO A 303 7.56 -2.22 -4.60
N MET A 304 7.50 -0.94 -4.98
CA MET A 304 6.75 0.04 -4.20
C MET A 304 5.26 -0.30 -4.16
N MET A 305 4.68 -0.68 -5.29
CA MET A 305 3.32 -1.24 -5.34
C MET A 305 3.42 -2.76 -5.37
N THR A 306 2.69 -3.45 -4.49
CA THR A 306 2.85 -4.90 -4.30
C THR A 306 1.55 -5.67 -4.58
N THR A 307 1.70 -6.89 -5.07
CA THR A 307 0.59 -7.76 -5.49
C THR A 307 0.12 -8.70 -4.37
N SER A 308 0.60 -8.51 -3.14
CA SER A 308 0.48 -9.49 -2.06
C SER A 308 0.40 -8.81 -0.69
N ARG A 309 0.14 -9.60 0.35
CA ARG A 309 0.11 -9.12 1.73
C ARG A 309 1.53 -8.93 2.29
N PRO A 310 1.72 -8.09 3.32
CA PRO A 310 3.04 -7.82 3.90
C PRO A 310 3.85 -9.06 4.30
N TRP A 311 3.17 -10.10 4.81
CA TRP A 311 3.76 -11.36 5.29
C TRP A 311 4.08 -12.38 4.20
N GLU A 312 3.72 -12.10 2.94
CA GLU A 312 3.92 -12.98 1.79
C GLU A 312 4.98 -12.44 0.81
N ILE A 313 5.60 -11.31 1.15
CA ILE A 313 6.58 -10.64 0.30
C ILE A 313 8.00 -11.07 0.66
N ASP A 314 8.82 -11.30 -0.36
CA ASP A 314 10.25 -11.44 -0.21
C ASP A 314 10.87 -10.04 -0.14
N HIS A 315 11.28 -9.63 1.05
CA HIS A 315 11.86 -8.31 1.25
C HIS A 315 13.37 -8.28 0.92
N PHE A 316 14.02 -9.43 0.70
CA PHE A 316 15.48 -9.57 0.66
C PHE A 316 16.05 -9.98 -0.67
N SER A 317 15.30 -10.66 -1.55
CA SER A 317 15.82 -11.01 -2.87
C SER A 317 15.66 -9.88 -3.87
N GLU A 318 16.62 -9.73 -4.77
CA GLU A 318 16.52 -8.82 -5.90
C GLU A 318 15.56 -9.37 -6.96
N GLY A 319 14.66 -8.52 -7.46
CA GLY A 319 13.78 -8.80 -8.59
C GLY A 319 13.80 -7.62 -9.56
N TYR A 320 13.81 -7.87 -10.87
CA TYR A 320 13.83 -6.79 -11.88
C TYR A 320 14.91 -5.71 -11.68
N GLY A 321 16.07 -6.07 -11.12
CA GLY A 321 17.13 -5.11 -10.81
C GLY A 321 16.89 -4.27 -9.54
N ARG A 322 15.91 -4.64 -8.72
CA ARG A 322 15.44 -3.86 -7.56
C ARG A 322 15.41 -4.71 -6.31
N GLN A 323 15.91 -4.14 -5.22
CA GLN A 323 15.98 -4.76 -3.90
C GLN A 323 14.86 -4.21 -3.02
N PRO A 324 13.74 -4.93 -2.78
CA PRO A 324 12.57 -4.41 -2.06
C PRO A 324 12.92 -3.70 -0.76
N TRP A 325 13.81 -4.30 0.04
CA TRP A 325 14.38 -3.73 1.26
C TRP A 325 14.65 -2.21 1.21
N CYS A 326 15.11 -1.67 0.08
CA CYS A 326 15.53 -0.28 -0.09
C CYS A 326 14.50 0.65 -0.73
N TYR A 327 13.30 0.14 -1.04
CA TYR A 327 12.21 0.93 -1.63
C TYR A 327 11.13 1.25 -0.59
N PRO A 328 10.42 2.37 -0.77
CA PRO A 328 9.22 2.66 0.01
C PRO A 328 8.08 1.72 -0.36
N VAL A 329 7.29 1.32 0.62
CA VAL A 329 6.06 0.55 0.40
C VAL A 329 4.90 1.49 0.12
N ILE A 330 4.17 1.30 -0.97
CA ILE A 330 3.05 2.16 -1.37
C ILE A 330 1.74 1.41 -1.21
N SER A 331 1.67 0.16 -1.64
CA SER A 331 0.43 -0.62 -1.54
C SER A 331 0.65 -2.10 -1.25
N TYR A 332 -0.39 -2.71 -0.66
CA TYR A 332 -0.54 -4.15 -0.46
C TYR A 332 -1.89 -4.60 -1.00
N HIS A 333 -1.97 -5.86 -1.46
CA HIS A 333 -3.19 -6.43 -2.03
C HIS A 333 -3.55 -7.78 -1.39
N HIS A 334 -4.74 -8.29 -1.73
CA HIS A 334 -5.39 -9.45 -1.13
C HIS A 334 -5.67 -9.27 0.36
N MET A 335 -5.73 -8.04 0.84
CA MET A 335 -5.85 -7.72 2.26
C MET A 335 -7.30 -7.94 2.72
N ALA A 336 -7.51 -8.87 3.63
CA ALA A 336 -8.80 -8.99 4.30
C ALA A 336 -9.09 -7.72 5.13
N PRO A 337 -10.34 -7.44 5.52
CA PRO A 337 -10.66 -6.27 6.35
C PRO A 337 -9.83 -6.16 7.63
N ARG A 338 -9.51 -7.30 8.25
CA ARG A 338 -8.62 -7.35 9.42
C ARG A 338 -7.17 -6.98 9.08
N ASP A 339 -6.68 -7.43 7.94
CA ASP A 339 -5.32 -7.14 7.46
C ASP A 339 -5.17 -5.62 7.19
N ILE A 340 -6.20 -5.00 6.61
CA ILE A 340 -6.30 -3.55 6.38
C ILE A 340 -6.27 -2.79 7.71
N GLU A 341 -7.01 -3.24 8.72
CA GLU A 341 -7.02 -2.62 10.05
C GLU A 341 -5.63 -2.70 10.71
N GLU A 342 -5.01 -3.87 10.71
CA GLU A 342 -3.68 -4.09 11.29
C GLU A 342 -2.60 -3.24 10.60
N MET A 343 -2.62 -3.20 9.26
CA MET A 343 -1.70 -2.35 8.50
C MET A 343 -1.95 -0.87 8.75
N TRP A 344 -3.20 -0.44 8.89
CA TRP A 344 -3.55 0.94 9.22
C TRP A 344 -3.06 1.36 10.61
N GLU A 345 -3.23 0.52 11.63
CA GLU A 345 -2.71 0.78 12.97
C GLU A 345 -1.17 0.90 12.96
N PHE A 346 -0.51 0.02 12.23
CA PHE A 346 0.94 0.05 12.04
C PHE A 346 1.41 1.32 11.33
N ASP A 347 0.78 1.70 10.22
CA ASP A 347 1.02 2.93 9.46
C ASP A 347 0.90 4.17 10.35
N ARG A 348 -0.23 4.32 11.05
CA ARG A 348 -0.47 5.42 11.99
C ARG A 348 0.60 5.50 13.08
N ALA A 349 0.93 4.37 13.71
CA ALA A 349 1.97 4.32 14.74
C ALA A 349 3.36 4.67 14.20
N PHE A 350 3.69 4.22 12.98
CA PHE A 350 4.96 4.49 12.34
C PHE A 350 5.16 5.99 12.13
N PHE A 351 4.21 6.69 11.48
CA PHE A 351 4.37 8.12 11.19
C PHE A 351 4.17 9.02 12.42
N ALA A 352 3.40 8.59 13.43
CA ALA A 352 3.30 9.30 14.70
C ALA A 352 4.61 9.27 15.50
N SER A 353 5.48 8.28 15.29
CA SER A 353 6.75 8.14 16.03
C SER A 353 7.82 9.18 15.67
N GLY A 354 7.58 10.03 14.67
CA GLY A 354 8.55 11.01 14.17
C GLY A 354 9.75 10.38 13.44
N LYS A 355 9.73 9.06 13.21
CA LYS A 355 10.62 8.39 12.26
C LYS A 355 10.32 8.89 10.84
N ASN A 356 11.36 8.89 10.00
CA ASN A 356 11.40 9.40 8.62
C ASN A 356 10.04 9.40 7.90
N ALA A 357 9.75 10.48 7.15
CA ALA A 357 8.51 10.69 6.38
C ALA A 357 8.27 9.68 5.24
N LEU A 358 8.89 8.49 5.32
CA LEU A 358 8.86 7.45 4.32
C LEU A 358 9.06 6.08 5.00
N MET A 359 8.10 5.17 4.80
CA MET A 359 8.13 3.80 5.30
C MET A 359 8.78 2.86 4.27
N LEU A 360 9.87 2.17 4.59
CA LEU A 360 10.49 1.20 3.68
C LEU A 360 9.96 -0.22 3.89
N HIS A 361 10.18 -1.10 2.91
CA HIS A 361 10.01 -2.55 3.10
C HIS A 361 10.78 -3.06 4.32
N ALA A 362 11.99 -2.56 4.55
CA ALA A 362 12.79 -2.87 5.74
C ALA A 362 12.06 -2.56 7.06
N ASP A 363 11.33 -1.45 7.11
CA ASP A 363 10.57 -1.05 8.30
C ASP A 363 9.37 -1.97 8.54
N VAL A 364 8.64 -2.33 7.49
CA VAL A 364 7.52 -3.26 7.57
C VAL A 364 8.00 -4.64 8.00
N TYR A 365 9.08 -5.14 7.39
CA TYR A 365 9.61 -6.44 7.77
C TYR A 365 10.02 -6.48 9.24
N GLN A 366 10.79 -5.50 9.72
CA GLN A 366 11.35 -5.51 11.07
C GLN A 366 10.34 -5.25 12.20
N LYS A 367 9.16 -4.69 11.88
CA LYS A 367 8.21 -4.25 12.90
C LYS A 367 6.83 -4.90 12.79
N LEU A 368 6.44 -5.33 11.59
CA LEU A 368 5.15 -5.98 11.34
C LEU A 368 5.33 -7.48 11.03
N VAL A 369 6.30 -7.85 10.18
CA VAL A 369 6.46 -9.25 9.72
C VAL A 369 7.26 -10.09 10.72
N TYR A 370 8.40 -9.58 11.19
CA TYR A 370 9.29 -10.26 12.12
C TYR A 370 9.44 -9.46 13.42
N ASP A 371 8.68 -9.85 14.43
CA ASP A 371 8.71 -9.28 15.79
C ASP A 371 9.89 -9.80 16.66
N GLY A 372 10.80 -10.57 16.06
CA GLY A 372 11.88 -11.25 16.77
C GLY A 372 11.59 -12.70 17.15
N THR A 373 10.36 -13.20 16.96
CA THR A 373 9.91 -14.46 17.56
C THR A 373 9.40 -15.53 16.60
N PHE A 374 9.91 -15.58 15.35
CA PHE A 374 9.63 -16.73 14.49
C PHE A 374 9.96 -18.05 15.20
N SER A 375 8.95 -18.90 15.34
CA SER A 375 9.03 -20.21 15.97
C SER A 375 8.41 -21.24 15.04
N ALA A 376 8.66 -22.53 15.27
CA ALA A 376 7.91 -23.56 14.57
C ALA A 376 6.40 -23.39 14.82
N ARG A 377 5.59 -23.55 13.77
CA ARG A 377 4.13 -23.37 13.81
C ARG A 377 3.43 -24.51 13.08
N ASP A 378 2.35 -24.97 13.69
CA ASP A 378 1.42 -25.92 13.10
C ASP A 378 0.35 -25.19 12.27
N ASP A 379 -0.19 -25.90 11.28
CA ASP A 379 -1.22 -25.42 10.34
C ASP A 379 -0.88 -24.06 9.71
N TRP A 380 0.38 -23.92 9.31
CA TRP A 380 0.99 -22.69 8.84
C TRP A 380 1.98 -22.97 7.72
N ASP A 381 1.81 -22.31 6.57
CA ASP A 381 2.76 -22.32 5.46
C ASP A 381 3.56 -21.02 5.46
N ASN A 382 4.86 -21.12 5.71
CA ASN A 382 5.79 -19.99 5.60
C ASN A 382 6.19 -19.68 4.16
N LEU A 383 5.54 -20.28 3.15
CA LEU A 383 5.78 -20.07 1.73
C LEU A 383 7.18 -20.48 1.29
N SER A 384 7.74 -21.50 1.94
CA SER A 384 8.97 -22.13 1.47
C SER A 384 8.77 -22.69 0.06
N GLY A 385 9.49 -22.14 -0.92
CA GLY A 385 9.23 -22.40 -2.34
C GLY A 385 9.99 -23.57 -2.95
N VAL A 386 11.13 -23.98 -2.37
CA VAL A 386 12.02 -24.97 -2.97
C VAL A 386 11.75 -26.35 -2.38
N GLN A 387 11.25 -27.28 -3.19
CA GLN A 387 11.05 -28.67 -2.75
C GLN A 387 12.37 -29.36 -2.38
N ILE A 388 12.37 -30.10 -1.28
CA ILE A 388 13.48 -30.96 -0.89
C ILE A 388 13.26 -32.36 -1.48
N ASP A 389 14.17 -32.80 -2.34
CA ASP A 389 14.17 -34.16 -2.88
C ASP A 389 14.90 -35.11 -1.92
N PHE A 390 14.19 -36.15 -1.47
CA PHE A 390 14.76 -37.16 -0.59
C PHE A 390 15.20 -38.43 -1.34
N PRO A 391 16.24 -39.12 -0.86
CA PRO A 391 16.57 -40.45 -1.33
C PRO A 391 15.40 -41.43 -1.13
N ALA A 392 15.25 -42.39 -2.05
CA ALA A 392 14.22 -43.41 -1.99
C ALA A 392 14.23 -44.15 -0.63
N GLY A 393 13.05 -44.26 -0.01
CA GLY A 393 12.86 -44.90 1.30
C GLY A 393 12.95 -43.95 2.50
N THR A 394 13.32 -42.69 2.29
CA THR A 394 13.20 -41.66 3.33
C THR A 394 11.73 -41.30 3.50
N ILE A 395 11.26 -41.24 4.74
CA ILE A 395 9.91 -40.77 5.08
C ILE A 395 10.05 -39.31 5.52
N PRO A 396 9.55 -38.34 4.75
CA PRO A 396 9.62 -36.93 5.14
C PRO A 396 8.83 -36.69 6.43
N THR A 397 9.45 -35.96 7.34
CA THR A 397 8.83 -35.43 8.56
C THR A 397 9.32 -34.01 8.78
N LEU A 398 8.66 -33.24 9.65
CA LEU A 398 9.09 -31.89 9.97
C LEU A 398 10.55 -31.83 10.47
N ASP A 399 10.94 -32.75 11.36
CA ASP A 399 12.30 -32.82 11.90
C ASP A 399 13.33 -33.13 10.80
N VAL A 400 12.98 -34.00 9.85
CA VAL A 400 13.82 -34.30 8.68
C VAL A 400 13.95 -33.07 7.78
N CYS A 401 12.86 -32.33 7.52
CA CYS A 401 12.96 -31.08 6.75
C CYS A 401 13.84 -30.06 7.48
N ALA A 402 13.69 -29.94 8.81
CA ALA A 402 14.47 -29.04 9.65
C ALA A 402 15.97 -29.38 9.63
N GLU A 403 16.31 -30.67 9.72
CA GLU A 403 17.68 -31.16 9.66
C GLU A 403 18.32 -30.88 8.30
N VAL A 404 17.62 -31.14 7.20
CA VAL A 404 18.14 -30.82 5.85
C VAL A 404 18.35 -29.32 5.69
N CYS A 405 17.39 -28.50 6.14
CA CYS A 405 17.56 -27.05 6.15
C CYS A 405 18.76 -26.61 7.01
N ALA A 406 18.96 -27.22 8.18
CA ALA A 406 20.10 -26.91 9.03
C ALA A 406 21.45 -27.25 8.37
N HIS A 407 21.53 -28.28 7.52
CA HIS A 407 22.74 -28.62 6.76
C HIS A 407 22.98 -27.76 5.51
N ASN A 408 21.94 -27.09 5.01
CA ASN A 408 22.05 -26.14 3.91
C ASN A 408 22.30 -24.72 4.48
N ASP A 409 23.51 -24.18 4.28
CA ASP A 409 23.91 -22.87 4.83
C ASP A 409 23.05 -21.70 4.35
N ASP A 410 22.46 -21.81 3.16
CA ASP A 410 21.59 -20.78 2.58
C ASP A 410 20.15 -20.89 3.07
N CYS A 411 19.76 -21.99 3.74
CA CYS A 411 18.39 -22.19 4.18
C CYS A 411 18.04 -21.34 5.41
N LEU A 412 16.99 -20.53 5.29
CA LEU A 412 16.48 -19.66 6.35
C LEU A 412 15.18 -20.17 6.96
N GLN A 413 14.40 -20.95 6.21
CA GLN A 413 13.13 -21.49 6.65
C GLN A 413 12.78 -22.79 5.92
N TYR A 414 11.92 -23.59 6.52
CA TYR A 414 11.46 -24.88 6.00
C TYR A 414 9.99 -25.09 6.28
N SER A 415 9.33 -25.93 5.50
CA SER A 415 7.96 -26.38 5.73
C SER A 415 7.76 -27.85 5.36
N PHE A 416 6.74 -28.47 5.96
CA PHE A 416 6.32 -29.84 5.72
C PHE A 416 4.80 -29.90 5.56
N ASN A 417 4.33 -30.31 4.39
CA ASN A 417 2.92 -30.61 4.17
C ASN A 417 2.66 -32.11 4.45
N ARG A 418 1.86 -32.41 5.47
CA ARG A 418 1.57 -33.78 5.93
C ARG A 418 0.62 -34.54 5.01
N ILE A 419 -0.20 -33.82 4.24
CA ILE A 419 -1.18 -34.41 3.33
C ILE A 419 -0.47 -34.89 2.06
N GLU A 420 0.41 -34.05 1.52
CA GLU A 420 1.18 -34.33 0.31
C GLU A 420 2.46 -35.12 0.61
N GLY A 421 2.96 -35.07 1.84
CA GLY A 421 4.24 -35.66 2.23
C GLY A 421 5.45 -34.90 1.67
N VAL A 422 5.31 -33.60 1.40
CA VAL A 422 6.32 -32.77 0.74
C VAL A 422 7.02 -31.86 1.74
N CYS A 423 8.36 -31.85 1.74
CA CYS A 423 9.15 -30.83 2.41
C CYS A 423 9.55 -29.72 1.43
N LYS A 424 9.56 -28.48 1.90
CA LYS A 424 10.12 -27.34 1.17
C LYS A 424 11.06 -26.52 2.04
N HIS A 425 11.91 -25.73 1.42
CA HIS A 425 12.78 -24.75 2.06
C HIS A 425 12.85 -23.44 1.28
N ALA A 426 13.42 -22.40 1.89
CA ALA A 426 13.74 -21.15 1.21
C ALA A 426 15.04 -20.52 1.72
N SER A 427 15.70 -19.77 0.83
CA SER A 427 16.87 -18.93 1.13
C SER A 427 16.51 -17.48 1.46
N THR A 428 15.22 -17.18 1.51
CA THR A 428 14.64 -15.94 2.02
C THR A 428 13.68 -16.28 3.17
N THR A 429 12.97 -15.29 3.70
CA THR A 429 12.00 -15.48 4.77
C THR A 429 10.70 -14.77 4.50
N PHE A 430 9.61 -15.45 4.85
CA PHE A 430 8.27 -14.89 4.90
C PHE A 430 7.68 -15.17 6.29
N ALA A 431 6.68 -14.39 6.71
CA ALA A 431 5.89 -14.78 7.88
C ALA A 431 4.87 -15.87 7.50
N GLY A 432 4.32 -15.84 6.28
CA GLY A 432 3.44 -16.89 5.76
C GLY A 432 1.97 -16.75 6.11
N VAL A 433 1.21 -17.80 5.86
CA VAL A 433 -0.25 -17.83 5.99
C VAL A 433 -0.74 -19.11 6.65
N ALA A 434 -1.95 -19.06 7.22
CA ALA A 434 -2.58 -20.25 7.78
C ALA A 434 -2.85 -21.27 6.66
N THR A 435 -2.41 -22.51 6.84
CA THR A 435 -2.59 -23.58 5.86
C THR A 435 -2.67 -24.92 6.58
N ASN A 436 -3.87 -25.50 6.60
CA ASN A 436 -4.14 -26.76 7.32
C ASN A 436 -3.26 -27.90 6.80
N GLY A 437 -2.61 -28.63 7.70
CA GLY A 437 -1.75 -29.75 7.37
C GLY A 437 -0.32 -29.38 6.99
N THR A 438 0.02 -28.09 6.88
CA THR A 438 1.40 -27.63 6.71
C THR A 438 1.98 -27.22 8.07
N GLN A 439 3.19 -27.65 8.36
CA GLN A 439 3.97 -27.16 9.50
C GLN A 439 5.20 -26.44 8.99
N SER A 440 5.58 -25.35 9.65
CA SER A 440 6.67 -24.48 9.20
C SER A 440 7.62 -24.13 10.32
N GLY A 441 8.88 -23.86 9.99
CA GLY A 441 9.89 -23.38 10.93
C GLY A 441 10.89 -22.44 10.27
N TRP A 442 11.60 -21.67 11.11
CA TRP A 442 12.61 -20.71 10.70
C TRP A 442 13.92 -20.98 11.45
N ILE A 443 15.05 -20.84 10.75
CA ILE A 443 16.38 -20.89 11.36
C ILE A 443 16.70 -19.47 11.89
N THR A 444 16.08 -19.12 13.02
CA THR A 444 16.09 -17.76 13.59
C THR A 444 17.48 -17.13 13.74
N THR A 445 18.51 -17.92 14.02
CA THR A 445 19.90 -17.43 14.10
C THR A 445 20.39 -16.91 12.75
N ARG A 446 20.03 -17.58 11.64
CA ARG A 446 20.36 -17.17 10.28
C ARG A 446 19.50 -15.98 9.84
N VAL A 447 18.20 -15.97 10.17
CA VAL A 447 17.33 -14.80 9.93
C VAL A 447 17.88 -13.55 10.59
N ASN A 448 18.28 -13.65 11.87
CA ASN A 448 18.89 -12.53 12.58
C ASN A 448 20.25 -12.10 11.98
N LYS A 449 21.04 -13.05 11.45
CA LYS A 449 22.28 -12.74 10.74
C LYS A 449 22.00 -12.00 9.43
N LEU A 450 20.99 -12.43 8.66
CA LEU A 450 20.54 -11.75 7.45
C LEU A 450 20.11 -10.32 7.76
N LEU A 451 19.25 -10.14 8.77
CA LEU A 451 18.81 -8.82 9.21
C LEU A 451 19.97 -7.88 9.52
N LYS A 452 20.97 -8.36 10.27
CA LYS A 452 22.18 -7.57 10.57
C LYS A 452 22.98 -7.21 9.33
N ALA A 453 23.05 -8.11 8.34
CA ALA A 453 23.73 -7.82 7.08
C ALA A 453 22.99 -6.74 6.26
N PHE A 454 21.65 -6.73 6.33
CA PHE A 454 20.79 -5.79 5.62
C PHE A 454 20.54 -4.46 6.35
N GLN A 455 20.89 -4.34 7.65
CA GLN A 455 20.74 -3.10 8.41
C GLN A 455 21.46 -1.89 7.78
N SER A 456 22.52 -2.13 6.99
CA SER A 456 23.28 -1.09 6.30
C SER A 456 23.37 -1.30 4.80
N SER A 457 22.50 -2.11 4.20
CA SER A 457 22.54 -2.38 2.74
C SER A 457 21.93 -1.27 1.90
N CYS A 458 21.00 -0.48 2.47
CA CYS A 458 20.42 0.69 1.80
C CYS A 458 21.20 1.95 2.14
N HIS A 459 22.17 2.30 1.30
CA HIS A 459 22.91 3.56 1.43
C HIS A 459 22.02 4.78 1.16
N GLU A 460 21.08 4.66 0.21
CA GLU A 460 20.11 5.68 -0.16
C GLU A 460 18.76 5.03 -0.48
N VAL A 461 17.67 5.74 -0.17
CA VAL A 461 16.31 5.34 -0.55
C VAL A 461 16.20 5.32 -2.07
N GLN A 462 15.63 4.25 -2.62
CA GLN A 462 15.38 4.11 -4.04
C GLN A 462 13.92 4.44 -4.38
N TYR A 463 13.71 5.06 -5.53
CA TYR A 463 12.39 5.38 -6.10
C TYR A 463 12.35 4.97 -7.57
N ILE A 464 11.14 4.89 -8.11
CA ILE A 464 10.88 4.59 -9.52
C ILE A 464 10.31 5.85 -10.15
N PHE A 465 10.96 6.45 -11.15
CA PHE A 465 10.47 7.72 -11.74
C PHE A 465 10.00 7.59 -13.19
N ASP A 466 10.50 6.58 -13.89
CA ASP A 466 10.27 6.27 -15.30
C ASP A 466 10.52 4.78 -15.59
#